data_AF-E2AVJ6-F1
#
_entry.id   AF-E2AVJ6-F1
#
_cell.length_a   1.000
_cell.length_b   1.000
_cell.length_c   1.000
_cell.angle_alpha   90.00
_cell.angle_beta   90.00
_cell.angle_gamma   90.00
#
_symmetry.space_group_name_H-M   'P 1'
#
loop_
_entity.id
_entity.type
_entity.pdbx_description
1 polymer ?
#
loop_
_entity_poly.entity_id
_entity_poly.type
_entity_poly.pdbx_seq_one_letter_code
_entity_poly.pdbx_strand_id
1 'polypeptide(L)'
;FNNLFEEMRRAKEHKLKYTKERIDRLRYCVSELKTLFGIDSVLEPIDTPIWDVEEIPDYIVTVKDNEIFEKQSWRKVSGIAFNESQKDKEKNGRSDDFYERTLERMMDGVLESKWEDEVKKEIPVPECLTAKDPSKYTDEDIAVIESYKSKVEALKEEREKYKATLQAEIIETREALQRDITEFNDQLKDLELKKMQIECAILQERLMRVRAIQRHRSEVDGRQKIIRFTDDELIPATQEARKLAEECNSLEVVVAELKFRYDNLNKAEKRLEAKFRSEFADLKQPIVEHLLRHYKKRPRASRLITTSVTYLTEVARCVMASEKSDILPRECLDFLRGMDALDTMPRNLPSQININHWKTMCKLRRAKIEMETKVRCCAVEMAEAEQTLSFYQKTMQSAENIVACKKVSLENIEKSLTQLAEELEIQLVLKMGQIEVPLQGCPSDYENTVLVLREELLRVNDCIIETGKCKLAAMYKSMHLRKVVSQEEWQHARAKMVLDDLQQELKDVQKFKV
;
A
#
# COMPACT_ATOMS: atom_id res chain seq x y z
N PHE A 1 26.91 -14.42 -2.79
CA PHE A 1 26.25 -15.69 -3.17
C PHE A 1 27.07 -16.45 -4.19
N ASN A 2 27.37 -15.86 -5.35
CA ASN A 2 28.10 -16.52 -6.45
C ASN A 2 29.42 -17.19 -5.99
N ASN A 3 30.22 -16.54 -5.15
CA ASN A 3 31.45 -17.16 -4.62
C ASN A 3 31.16 -18.42 -3.77
N LEU A 4 30.14 -18.36 -2.88
CA LEU A 4 29.73 -19.51 -2.06
C LEU A 4 29.18 -20.65 -2.92
N PHE A 5 28.47 -20.31 -4.00
CA PHE A 5 27.99 -21.30 -4.97
C PHE A 5 29.15 -22.00 -5.69
N GLU A 6 30.15 -21.25 -6.14
CA GLU A 6 31.36 -21.82 -6.77
C GLU A 6 32.18 -22.66 -5.79
N GLU A 7 32.29 -22.24 -4.53
CA GLU A 7 32.91 -23.05 -3.47
C GLU A 7 32.18 -24.38 -3.27
N MET A 8 30.84 -24.36 -3.21
CA MET A 8 30.02 -25.57 -3.08
C MET A 8 30.08 -26.46 -4.31
N ARG A 9 30.17 -25.88 -5.52
CA ARG A 9 30.37 -26.63 -6.78
C ARG A 9 31.69 -27.40 -6.73
N ARG A 10 32.78 -26.76 -6.32
CA ARG A 10 34.09 -27.42 -6.13
C ARG A 10 34.06 -28.48 -5.04
N ALA A 11 33.41 -28.20 -3.91
CA ALA A 11 33.24 -29.17 -2.84
C ALA A 11 32.49 -30.42 -3.30
N LYS A 12 31.45 -30.25 -4.13
CA LYS A 12 30.71 -31.36 -4.76
C LYS A 12 31.60 -32.18 -5.69
N GLU A 13 32.42 -31.54 -6.51
CA GLU A 13 33.36 -32.23 -7.40
C GLU A 13 34.34 -33.11 -6.62
N HIS A 14 34.91 -32.58 -5.54
CA HIS A 14 35.79 -33.33 -4.64
C HIS A 14 35.07 -34.48 -3.93
N LYS A 15 33.88 -34.24 -3.37
CA LYS A 15 33.09 -35.27 -2.68
C LYS A 15 32.66 -36.37 -3.66
N LEU A 16 32.24 -36.05 -4.89
CA LEU A 16 31.91 -37.03 -5.93
C LEU A 16 33.10 -37.93 -6.29
N LYS A 17 34.30 -37.36 -6.41
CA LYS A 17 35.52 -38.14 -6.67
C LYS A 17 35.78 -39.12 -5.52
N TYR A 18 35.70 -38.66 -4.27
CA TYR A 18 35.93 -39.49 -3.09
C TYR A 18 34.84 -40.56 -2.88
N THR A 19 33.58 -40.21 -3.14
CA THR A 19 32.46 -41.16 -3.16
C THR A 19 32.68 -42.24 -4.20
N LYS A 20 33.17 -41.90 -5.39
CA LYS A 20 33.51 -42.90 -6.42
C LYS A 20 34.60 -43.85 -5.94
N GLU A 21 35.69 -43.33 -5.36
CA GLU A 21 36.77 -44.14 -4.78
C GLU A 21 36.26 -45.09 -3.69
N ARG A 22 35.38 -44.62 -2.80
CA ARG A 22 34.73 -45.44 -1.75
C ARG A 22 33.78 -46.50 -2.32
N ILE A 23 33.00 -46.17 -3.35
CA ILE A 23 32.12 -47.13 -4.04
C ILE A 23 32.96 -48.20 -4.76
N ASP A 24 34.06 -47.82 -5.39
CA ASP A 24 34.96 -48.77 -6.05
C ASP A 24 35.64 -49.67 -5.02
N ARG A 25 36.01 -49.15 -3.83
CA ARG A 25 36.50 -49.96 -2.71
C ARG A 25 35.43 -50.92 -2.17
N LEU A 26 34.18 -50.48 -2.02
CA LEU A 26 33.06 -51.35 -1.65
C LEU A 26 32.86 -52.49 -2.66
N ARG A 27 32.88 -52.17 -3.96
CA ARG A 27 32.81 -53.18 -5.04
C ARG A 27 33.95 -54.18 -4.96
N TYR A 28 35.17 -53.72 -4.67
CA TYR A 28 36.34 -54.59 -4.48
C TYR A 28 36.13 -55.56 -3.31
N CYS A 29 35.82 -55.07 -2.10
CA CYS A 29 35.62 -55.92 -0.92
C CYS A 29 34.52 -56.99 -1.14
N VAL A 30 33.48 -56.64 -1.90
CA VAL A 30 32.37 -57.53 -2.23
C VAL A 30 32.74 -58.56 -3.27
N SER A 31 33.52 -58.16 -4.29
CA SER A 31 34.06 -59.10 -5.27
C SER A 31 35.02 -60.11 -4.65
N GLU A 32 35.79 -59.69 -3.64
CA GLU A 32 36.66 -60.56 -2.84
C GLU A 32 35.84 -61.55 -1.98
N LEU A 33 34.78 -61.08 -1.31
CA LEU A 33 33.86 -61.96 -0.57
C LEU A 33 33.18 -63.00 -1.46
N LYS A 34 32.80 -62.60 -2.69
CA LYS A 34 32.18 -63.48 -3.67
C LYS A 34 33.16 -64.53 -4.22
N THR A 35 34.37 -64.09 -4.59
CA THR A 35 35.38 -64.95 -5.21
C THR A 35 35.94 -65.98 -4.22
N LEU A 36 36.16 -65.60 -2.96
CA LEU A 36 36.85 -66.45 -1.98
C LEU A 36 35.94 -67.26 -1.06
N PHE A 37 34.74 -66.74 -0.76
CA PHE A 37 33.84 -67.37 0.22
C PHE A 37 32.51 -67.84 -0.39
N GLY A 38 32.24 -67.54 -1.67
CA GLY A 38 30.97 -67.87 -2.32
C GLY A 38 29.75 -67.20 -1.67
N ILE A 39 29.98 -66.17 -0.84
CA ILE A 39 28.92 -65.41 -0.18
C ILE A 39 28.46 -64.35 -1.18
N ASP A 40 27.31 -64.56 -1.81
CA ASP A 40 26.59 -63.47 -2.48
C ASP A 40 26.05 -62.53 -1.41
N SER A 41 26.89 -61.62 -0.93
CA SER A 41 26.44 -60.49 -0.15
C SER A 41 25.56 -59.64 -1.07
N VAL A 42 24.24 -59.66 -0.83
CA VAL A 42 23.26 -58.85 -1.54
C VAL A 42 23.48 -57.40 -1.13
N LEU A 43 24.41 -56.73 -1.78
CA LEU A 43 24.40 -55.27 -1.77
C LEU A 43 23.25 -54.82 -2.65
N GLU A 44 22.37 -54.01 -2.09
CA GLU A 44 21.50 -53.14 -2.87
C GLU A 44 22.37 -52.41 -3.92
N PRO A 45 21.87 -52.23 -5.16
CA PRO A 45 22.63 -51.55 -6.20
C PRO A 45 23.11 -50.20 -5.68
N ILE A 46 24.42 -50.06 -5.50
CA ILE A 46 25.04 -48.82 -5.03
C ILE A 46 25.04 -47.87 -6.23
N ASP A 47 24.06 -46.98 -6.28
CA ASP A 47 23.99 -45.92 -7.27
C ASP A 47 25.22 -45.03 -7.13
N THR A 48 25.99 -44.91 -8.20
CA THR A 48 27.07 -43.94 -8.28
C THR A 48 26.47 -42.57 -8.55
N PRO A 49 26.64 -41.59 -7.66
CA PRO A 49 26.15 -40.25 -7.91
C PRO A 49 26.91 -39.65 -9.10
N ILE A 50 26.16 -39.12 -10.06
CA ILE A 50 26.65 -38.44 -11.26
C ILE A 50 26.12 -37.00 -11.20
N TRP A 51 26.86 -36.07 -11.79
CA TRP A 51 26.36 -34.72 -12.03
C TRP A 51 25.08 -34.77 -12.86
N ASP A 52 24.04 -34.11 -12.38
CA ASP A 52 22.87 -33.87 -13.19
C ASP A 52 23.14 -32.73 -14.18
N VAL A 53 22.46 -32.78 -15.32
CA VAL A 53 22.64 -31.84 -16.43
C VAL A 53 22.28 -30.40 -16.01
N GLU A 54 21.25 -30.25 -15.17
CA GLU A 54 20.78 -28.96 -14.66
C GLU A 54 21.75 -28.33 -13.64
N GLU A 55 22.64 -29.12 -13.05
CA GLU A 55 23.60 -28.66 -12.05
C GLU A 55 24.85 -28.04 -12.67
N ILE A 56 25.00 -28.14 -14.00
CA ILE A 56 26.12 -27.60 -14.76
C ILE A 56 25.63 -26.32 -15.45
N PRO A 57 25.91 -25.12 -14.92
CA PRO A 57 25.40 -23.86 -15.48
C PRO A 57 25.82 -23.67 -16.95
N ASP A 58 27.02 -24.14 -17.27
CA ASP A 58 27.65 -23.98 -18.58
C ASP A 58 27.06 -24.92 -19.65
N TYR A 59 26.30 -25.95 -19.25
CA TYR A 59 25.72 -26.94 -20.18
C TYR A 59 24.68 -26.31 -21.10
N ILE A 60 23.88 -25.34 -20.62
CA ILE A 60 22.92 -24.60 -21.46
C ILE A 60 23.61 -23.90 -22.64
N VAL A 61 24.87 -23.51 -22.47
CA VAL A 61 25.64 -22.76 -23.48
C VAL A 61 26.55 -23.69 -24.29
N THR A 62 26.75 -24.94 -23.85
CA THR A 62 27.68 -25.90 -24.46
C THR A 62 26.94 -27.11 -24.99
N VAL A 63 26.82 -27.20 -26.31
CA VAL A 63 26.20 -28.36 -26.97
C VAL A 63 27.25 -29.46 -27.16
N LYS A 64 27.00 -30.65 -26.62
CA LYS A 64 27.89 -31.80 -26.90
C LYS A 64 27.53 -32.44 -28.24
N ASP A 65 28.52 -33.01 -28.93
CA ASP A 65 28.37 -33.60 -30.28
C ASP A 65 27.32 -34.73 -30.34
N ASN A 66 27.03 -35.36 -29.20
CA ASN A 66 26.04 -36.41 -29.00
C ASN A 66 24.60 -35.90 -28.78
N GLU A 67 24.40 -34.60 -28.53
CA GLU A 67 23.08 -33.95 -28.46
C GLU A 67 22.62 -33.44 -29.84
N ILE A 68 23.51 -33.43 -30.84
CA ILE A 68 23.24 -33.04 -32.22
C ILE A 68 22.81 -34.29 -33.01
N PHE A 69 21.51 -34.56 -33.06
CA PHE A 69 20.93 -35.70 -33.81
C PHE A 69 21.28 -35.69 -35.30
N GLU A 70 21.52 -34.51 -35.88
CA GLU A 70 21.79 -34.38 -37.32
C GLU A 70 23.21 -34.84 -37.69
N LYS A 71 24.23 -34.65 -36.84
CA LYS A 71 25.62 -35.08 -37.13
C LYS A 71 25.79 -36.61 -37.18
N GLN A 72 24.90 -37.40 -36.57
CA GLN A 72 24.95 -38.87 -36.69
C GLN A 72 24.58 -39.37 -38.10
N SER A 73 23.80 -38.59 -38.86
CA SER A 73 23.49 -38.90 -40.26
C SER A 73 24.67 -38.57 -41.18
N TRP A 74 25.34 -37.43 -40.95
CA TRP A 74 26.48 -37.01 -41.77
C TRP A 74 27.77 -37.79 -41.48
N ARG A 75 27.99 -38.29 -40.24
CA ARG A 75 29.15 -39.15 -39.93
C ARG A 75 29.09 -40.54 -40.58
N LYS A 76 27.92 -41.05 -40.99
CA LYS A 76 27.84 -42.26 -41.81
C LYS A 76 28.28 -42.03 -43.27
N VAL A 77 28.34 -40.79 -43.72
CA VAL A 77 28.75 -40.41 -45.08
C VAL A 77 30.20 -39.91 -45.14
N SER A 78 30.79 -39.47 -44.03
CA SER A 78 32.18 -38.99 -43.99
C SER A 78 33.04 -39.79 -43.00
N GLY A 79 33.29 -41.06 -43.30
CA GLY A 79 34.12 -41.98 -42.51
C GLY A 79 35.63 -41.79 -42.65
N ILE A 80 36.17 -40.58 -42.84
CA ILE A 80 37.62 -40.40 -43.14
C ILE A 80 38.36 -39.42 -42.22
N ALA A 81 37.71 -38.52 -41.46
CA ALA A 81 38.43 -37.39 -40.85
C ALA A 81 38.49 -37.33 -39.31
N PHE A 82 38.22 -38.42 -38.58
CA PHE A 82 38.27 -38.39 -37.09
C PHE A 82 39.32 -39.32 -36.46
N ASN A 83 40.27 -39.83 -37.25
CA ASN A 83 41.28 -40.79 -36.78
C ASN A 83 42.58 -40.16 -36.26
N GLU A 84 42.72 -38.83 -36.23
CA GLU A 84 43.96 -38.17 -35.81
C GLU A 84 43.95 -37.72 -34.34
N SER A 85 42.82 -37.31 -33.79
CA SER A 85 42.74 -36.87 -32.38
C SER A 85 42.58 -38.01 -31.37
N GLN A 86 42.36 -39.24 -31.84
CA GLN A 86 42.34 -40.45 -30.99
C GLN A 86 43.74 -41.06 -30.81
N LYS A 87 44.68 -40.77 -31.73
CA LYS A 87 46.07 -41.28 -31.68
C LYS A 87 46.97 -40.57 -30.68
N ASP A 88 46.66 -39.33 -30.29
CA ASP A 88 47.51 -38.57 -29.37
C ASP A 88 47.15 -38.79 -27.89
N LYS A 89 45.93 -39.25 -27.57
CA LYS A 89 45.61 -39.76 -26.22
C LYS A 89 46.12 -41.18 -25.98
N GLU A 90 46.20 -42.01 -27.02
CA GLU A 90 46.81 -43.34 -26.95
C GLU A 90 48.35 -43.33 -26.82
N LYS A 91 49.01 -42.19 -27.06
CA LYS A 91 50.48 -42.07 -26.91
C LYS A 91 50.93 -41.78 -25.47
N ASN A 92 50.12 -41.07 -24.68
CA ASN A 92 50.48 -40.81 -23.27
C ASN A 92 50.13 -41.98 -22.33
N GLY A 93 49.15 -42.82 -22.65
CA GLY A 93 48.85 -44.04 -21.87
C GLY A 93 49.86 -45.18 -22.05
N ARG A 94 50.66 -45.15 -23.12
CA ARG A 94 51.64 -46.21 -23.43
C ARG A 94 52.91 -46.18 -22.57
N SER A 95 53.18 -45.05 -21.89
CA SER A 95 54.35 -44.93 -21.01
C SER A 95 54.11 -45.61 -19.65
N ASP A 96 52.93 -45.40 -19.07
CA ASP A 96 52.55 -46.05 -17.79
C ASP A 96 52.34 -47.56 -17.97
N ASP A 97 51.75 -47.96 -19.12
CA ASP A 97 51.58 -49.37 -19.52
C ASP A 97 52.90 -50.14 -19.58
N PHE A 98 54.03 -49.50 -19.89
CA PHE A 98 55.31 -50.21 -19.94
C PHE A 98 55.85 -50.49 -18.54
N TYR A 99 55.69 -49.57 -17.60
CA TYR A 99 56.16 -49.76 -16.22
C TYR A 99 55.32 -50.84 -15.52
N GLU A 100 53.99 -50.77 -15.63
CA GLU A 100 53.05 -51.75 -15.06
C GLU A 100 53.26 -53.16 -15.65
N ARG A 101 53.35 -53.27 -16.99
CA ARG A 101 53.62 -54.56 -17.66
C ARG A 101 55.03 -55.10 -17.38
N THR A 102 56.01 -54.24 -17.11
CA THR A 102 57.37 -54.68 -16.76
C THR A 102 57.44 -55.14 -15.30
N LEU A 103 56.69 -54.50 -14.41
CA LEU A 103 56.55 -54.90 -13.00
C LEU A 103 55.84 -56.26 -12.86
N GLU A 104 54.73 -56.45 -13.59
CA GLU A 104 54.02 -57.73 -13.69
C GLU A 104 54.93 -58.86 -14.21
N ARG A 105 55.77 -58.56 -15.20
CA ARG A 105 56.62 -59.56 -15.85
C ARG A 105 57.92 -59.88 -15.12
N MET A 106 58.37 -59.01 -14.21
CA MET A 106 59.62 -59.20 -13.45
C MET A 106 59.39 -59.69 -12.01
N MET A 107 58.19 -59.50 -11.42
CA MET A 107 57.88 -59.95 -10.04
C MET A 107 56.40 -60.33 -9.81
N ASP A 108 55.63 -60.75 -10.82
CA ASP A 108 54.17 -61.05 -10.71
C ASP A 108 53.34 -59.88 -10.12
N GLY A 109 53.84 -58.64 -10.20
CA GLY A 109 53.13 -57.44 -9.76
C GLY A 109 53.05 -57.21 -8.24
N VAL A 110 53.78 -57.98 -7.43
CA VAL A 110 53.69 -57.92 -5.96
C VAL A 110 55.04 -57.50 -5.36
N LEU A 111 55.17 -56.22 -5.01
CA LEU A 111 56.40 -55.69 -4.39
C LEU A 111 56.55 -56.14 -2.92
N GLU A 112 55.44 -56.46 -2.26
CA GLU A 112 55.37 -57.04 -0.92
C GLU A 112 54.22 -58.05 -0.89
N SER A 113 54.49 -59.31 -0.53
CA SER A 113 53.45 -60.33 -0.31
C SER A 113 52.51 -59.82 0.77
N LYS A 114 51.33 -59.32 0.38
CA LYS A 114 50.33 -58.92 1.36
C LYS A 114 49.84 -60.18 2.04
N TRP A 115 49.61 -60.10 3.35
CA TRP A 115 48.99 -61.18 4.12
C TRP A 115 47.69 -61.68 3.45
N GLU A 116 46.94 -60.77 2.80
CA GLU A 116 45.74 -61.06 2.01
C GLU A 116 45.99 -62.05 0.84
N ASP A 117 47.17 -62.03 0.21
CA ASP A 117 47.52 -62.90 -0.93
C ASP A 117 48.02 -64.29 -0.49
N GLU A 118 48.49 -64.41 0.76
CA GLU A 118 48.89 -65.69 1.36
C GLU A 118 47.66 -66.51 1.79
N VAL A 119 46.62 -65.85 2.27
CA VAL A 119 45.33 -66.45 2.66
C VAL A 119 44.57 -67.02 1.44
N LYS A 120 44.82 -66.47 0.24
CA LYS A 120 44.24 -66.90 -1.05
C LYS A 120 44.85 -68.20 -1.59
N LYS A 121 46.10 -68.53 -1.24
CA LYS A 121 46.79 -69.73 -1.77
C LYS A 121 46.21 -71.00 -1.14
N GLU A 122 45.92 -72.00 -1.97
CA GLU A 122 45.52 -73.32 -1.50
C GLU A 122 46.76 -74.12 -1.05
N ILE A 123 46.69 -74.79 0.10
CA ILE A 123 47.75 -75.71 0.51
C ILE A 123 47.66 -76.94 -0.39
N PRO A 124 48.74 -77.31 -1.10
CA PRO A 124 48.72 -78.49 -1.95
C PRO A 124 48.44 -79.72 -1.11
N VAL A 125 47.53 -80.57 -1.60
CA VAL A 125 47.20 -81.84 -0.94
C VAL A 125 48.46 -82.70 -0.92
N PRO A 126 48.91 -83.19 0.25
CA PRO A 126 50.05 -84.08 0.35
C PRO A 126 49.87 -85.32 -0.53
N GLU A 127 50.90 -85.69 -1.28
CA GLU A 127 50.89 -86.85 -2.19
C GLU A 127 50.50 -88.16 -1.48
N CYS A 128 50.73 -88.27 -0.16
CA CYS A 128 50.33 -89.41 0.66
C CYS A 128 48.80 -89.60 0.76
N LEU A 129 48.00 -88.52 0.63
CA LEU A 129 46.54 -88.57 0.59
C LEU A 129 46.00 -88.87 -0.82
N THR A 130 46.81 -88.67 -1.86
CA THR A 130 46.42 -88.82 -3.27
C THR A 130 46.84 -90.17 -3.87
N ALA A 131 47.93 -90.78 -3.35
CA ALA A 131 48.58 -91.94 -3.97
C ALA A 131 48.58 -93.24 -3.13
N LYS A 132 48.20 -93.23 -1.85
CA LYS A 132 48.24 -94.41 -0.95
C LYS A 132 46.90 -94.67 -0.25
N ASP A 133 46.56 -95.94 -0.04
CA ASP A 133 45.35 -96.35 0.71
C ASP A 133 45.52 -96.17 2.24
N PRO A 134 44.43 -95.89 3.00
CA PRO A 134 44.48 -95.57 4.42
C PRO A 134 45.12 -96.62 5.34
N SER A 135 45.29 -97.85 4.86
CA SER A 135 45.84 -98.98 5.61
C SER A 135 47.37 -99.12 5.46
N LYS A 136 48.04 -98.26 4.68
CA LYS A 136 49.50 -98.29 4.44
C LYS A 136 50.22 -97.00 4.84
N TYR A 137 49.69 -96.26 5.81
CA TYR A 137 50.39 -95.08 6.33
C TYR A 137 51.57 -95.49 7.21
N THR A 138 52.73 -94.95 6.90
CA THR A 138 53.94 -95.00 7.74
C THR A 138 53.84 -93.89 8.81
N ASP A 139 54.52 -94.00 9.96
CA ASP A 139 54.49 -92.96 11.00
C ASP A 139 54.92 -91.57 10.47
N GLU A 140 55.79 -91.55 9.46
CA GLU A 140 56.19 -90.34 8.71
C GLU A 140 55.04 -89.76 7.84
N ASP A 141 54.20 -90.62 7.24
CA ASP A 141 53.03 -90.18 6.46
C ASP A 141 51.94 -89.58 7.39
N ILE A 142 51.78 -90.10 8.61
CA ILE A 142 50.84 -89.57 9.62
C ILE A 142 51.27 -88.18 10.09
N ALA A 143 52.57 -87.97 10.35
CA ALA A 143 53.11 -86.67 10.74
C ALA A 143 52.93 -85.59 9.63
N VAL A 144 53.07 -85.98 8.36
CA VAL A 144 52.81 -85.08 7.21
C VAL A 144 51.32 -84.74 7.10
N ILE A 145 50.42 -85.68 7.36
CA ILE A 145 48.97 -85.45 7.38
C ILE A 145 48.55 -84.56 8.56
N GLU A 146 49.12 -84.74 9.75
CA GLU A 146 48.87 -83.88 10.91
C GLU A 146 49.41 -82.46 10.68
N SER A 147 50.61 -82.33 10.11
CA SER A 147 51.17 -81.03 9.69
C SER A 147 50.30 -80.34 8.64
N TYR A 148 49.77 -81.09 7.67
CA TYR A 148 48.83 -80.59 6.66
C TYR A 148 47.50 -80.15 7.28
N LYS A 149 46.90 -80.98 8.15
CA LYS A 149 45.65 -80.64 8.87
C LYS A 149 45.81 -79.37 9.70
N SER A 150 46.89 -79.26 10.45
CA SER A 150 47.19 -78.06 11.26
C SER A 150 47.38 -76.82 10.39
N LYS A 151 48.07 -76.93 9.24
CA LYS A 151 48.20 -75.83 8.27
C LYS A 151 46.86 -75.45 7.62
N VAL A 152 46.01 -76.43 7.32
CA VAL A 152 44.65 -76.20 6.77
C VAL A 152 43.75 -75.53 7.81
N GLU A 153 43.85 -75.91 9.08
CA GLU A 153 43.09 -75.31 10.18
C GLU A 153 43.54 -73.87 10.44
N ALA A 154 44.86 -73.62 10.47
CA ALA A 154 45.42 -72.27 10.53
C ALA A 154 44.95 -71.40 9.35
N LEU A 155 44.98 -71.91 8.11
CA LEU A 155 44.45 -71.15 6.96
C LEU A 155 42.94 -70.89 7.05
N LYS A 156 42.15 -71.79 7.64
CA LYS A 156 40.72 -71.55 7.86
C LYS A 156 40.50 -70.42 8.87
N GLU A 157 41.28 -70.39 9.96
CA GLU A 157 41.24 -69.30 10.93
C GLU A 157 41.65 -67.96 10.31
N GLU A 158 42.72 -67.93 9.50
CA GLU A 158 43.15 -66.73 8.79
C GLU A 158 42.14 -66.27 7.73
N ARG A 159 41.46 -67.21 7.05
CA ARG A 159 40.34 -66.91 6.13
C ARG A 159 39.12 -66.33 6.84
N GLU A 160 38.73 -66.85 8.00
CA GLU A 160 37.64 -66.26 8.79
C GLU A 160 38.02 -64.88 9.34
N LYS A 161 39.29 -64.65 9.73
CA LYS A 161 39.77 -63.31 10.07
C LYS A 161 39.69 -62.35 8.87
N TYR A 162 40.13 -62.78 7.70
CA TYR A 162 40.06 -61.97 6.48
C TYR A 162 38.61 -61.65 6.06
N LYS A 163 37.70 -62.61 6.21
CA LYS A 163 36.26 -62.39 6.00
C LYS A 163 35.69 -61.38 7.00
N ALA A 164 36.05 -61.48 8.27
CA ALA A 164 35.61 -60.53 9.29
C ALA A 164 36.15 -59.11 9.03
N THR A 165 37.39 -58.97 8.56
CA THR A 165 37.96 -57.66 8.17
C THR A 165 37.27 -57.09 6.95
N LEU A 166 36.97 -57.89 5.93
CA LEU A 166 36.22 -57.43 4.75
C LEU A 166 34.79 -57.00 5.11
N GLN A 167 34.11 -57.74 5.98
CA GLN A 167 32.77 -57.37 6.46
C GLN A 167 32.78 -56.08 7.28
N ALA A 168 33.77 -55.91 8.17
CA ALA A 168 33.95 -54.70 8.95
C ALA A 168 34.25 -53.48 8.05
N GLU A 169 35.13 -53.64 7.06
CA GLU A 169 35.47 -52.59 6.10
C GLU A 169 34.27 -52.17 5.23
N ILE A 170 33.42 -53.11 4.83
CA ILE A 170 32.17 -52.80 4.11
C ILE A 170 31.24 -51.95 4.96
N ILE A 171 31.05 -52.32 6.24
CA ILE A 171 30.20 -51.55 7.17
C ILE A 171 30.77 -50.16 7.38
N GLU A 172 32.07 -50.05 7.69
CA GLU A 172 32.75 -48.78 7.94
C GLU A 172 32.71 -47.86 6.71
N THR A 173 32.99 -48.40 5.53
CA THR A 173 32.98 -47.63 4.28
C THR A 173 31.57 -47.17 3.92
N ARG A 174 30.54 -48.00 4.16
CA ARG A 174 29.13 -47.63 3.96
C ARG A 174 28.70 -46.52 4.92
N GLU A 175 29.05 -46.63 6.21
CA GLU A 175 28.76 -45.59 7.21
C GLU A 175 29.49 -44.29 6.88
N ALA A 176 30.75 -44.37 6.45
CA ALA A 176 31.52 -43.20 6.07
C ALA A 176 30.95 -42.52 4.81
N LEU A 177 30.51 -43.30 3.82
CA LEU A 177 29.81 -42.78 2.64
C LEU A 177 28.50 -42.08 3.01
N GLN A 178 27.68 -42.71 3.87
CA GLN A 178 26.43 -42.11 4.31
C GLN A 178 26.67 -40.80 5.07
N ARG A 179 27.68 -40.76 5.95
CA ARG A 179 28.07 -39.54 6.68
C ARG A 179 28.47 -38.41 5.73
N ASP A 180 29.31 -38.69 4.74
CA ASP A 180 29.73 -37.70 3.75
C ASP A 180 28.55 -37.12 2.96
N ILE A 181 27.61 -37.98 2.55
CA ILE A 181 26.40 -37.56 1.83
C ILE A 181 25.54 -36.67 2.72
N THR A 182 25.30 -37.08 3.98
CA THR A 182 24.50 -36.27 4.92
C THR A 182 25.16 -34.93 5.21
N GLU A 183 26.48 -34.89 5.42
CA GLU A 183 27.22 -33.66 5.69
C GLU A 183 27.14 -32.69 4.50
N PHE A 184 27.36 -33.19 3.28
CA PHE A 184 27.26 -32.36 2.08
C PHE A 184 25.82 -31.85 1.85
N ASN A 185 24.82 -32.70 2.07
CA ASN A 185 23.41 -32.30 1.95
C ASN A 185 23.03 -31.22 2.98
N ASP A 186 23.57 -31.28 4.20
CA ASP A 186 23.33 -30.26 5.21
C ASP A 186 24.02 -28.93 4.84
N GLN A 187 25.26 -28.97 4.31
CA GLN A 187 25.92 -27.78 3.75
C GLN A 187 25.12 -27.17 2.57
N LEU A 188 24.50 -28.02 1.74
CA LEU A 188 23.67 -27.56 0.62
C LEU A 188 22.38 -26.89 1.11
N LYS A 189 21.72 -27.43 2.14
CA LYS A 189 20.56 -26.79 2.78
C LYS A 189 20.92 -25.42 3.35
N ASP A 190 22.10 -25.30 3.98
CA ASP A 190 22.58 -24.02 4.50
C ASP A 190 22.82 -23.01 3.37
N LEU A 191 23.39 -23.45 2.24
CA LEU A 191 23.56 -22.59 1.05
C LEU A 191 22.20 -22.17 0.48
N GLU A 192 21.23 -23.08 0.38
CA GLU A 192 19.88 -22.77 -0.09
C GLU A 192 19.19 -21.75 0.81
N LEU A 193 19.25 -21.94 2.14
CA LEU A 193 18.75 -20.96 3.10
C LEU A 193 19.44 -19.61 2.89
N LYS A 194 20.75 -19.59 2.65
CA LYS A 194 21.50 -18.37 2.37
C LYS A 194 21.07 -17.71 1.06
N LYS A 195 20.78 -18.49 0.02
CA LYS A 195 20.23 -18.02 -1.25
C LYS A 195 18.90 -17.31 -1.02
N MET A 196 17.97 -17.97 -0.34
CA MET A 196 16.65 -17.41 -0.03
C MET A 196 16.77 -16.11 0.78
N GLN A 197 17.66 -16.05 1.78
CA GLN A 197 17.91 -14.82 2.54
C GLN A 197 18.40 -13.66 1.66
N ILE A 198 19.32 -13.94 0.73
CA ILE A 198 19.87 -12.92 -0.18
C ILE A 198 18.81 -12.47 -1.18
N GLU A 199 18.05 -13.39 -1.76
CA GLU A 199 16.96 -13.07 -2.69
C GLU A 199 15.87 -12.25 -2.00
N CYS A 200 15.47 -12.62 -0.78
CA CYS A 200 14.56 -11.84 0.04
C CYS A 200 15.09 -10.43 0.27
N ALA A 201 16.36 -10.26 0.63
CA ALA A 201 16.96 -8.94 0.82
C ALA A 201 16.97 -8.11 -0.48
N ILE A 202 17.29 -8.73 -1.63
CA ILE A 202 17.24 -8.06 -2.93
C ILE A 202 15.82 -7.60 -3.27
N LEU A 203 14.82 -8.46 -3.03
CA LEU A 203 13.42 -8.14 -3.28
C LEU A 203 12.92 -7.03 -2.35
N GLN A 204 13.36 -7.02 -1.09
CA GLN A 204 13.05 -5.95 -0.13
C GLN A 204 13.61 -4.60 -0.61
N GLU A 205 14.89 -4.54 -0.97
CA GLU A 205 15.51 -3.32 -1.51
C GLU A 205 14.82 -2.82 -2.79
N ARG A 206 14.46 -3.74 -3.68
CA ARG A 206 13.69 -3.40 -4.90
C ARG A 206 12.32 -2.82 -4.55
N LEU A 207 11.60 -3.42 -3.61
CA LEU A 207 10.30 -2.95 -3.17
C LEU A 207 10.40 -1.55 -2.53
N MET A 208 11.38 -1.33 -1.65
CA MET A 208 11.65 -0.02 -1.06
C MET A 208 11.90 1.04 -2.14
N ARG A 209 12.73 0.74 -3.14
CA ARG A 209 12.98 1.67 -4.25
C ARG A 209 11.71 1.97 -5.03
N VAL A 210 10.90 0.97 -5.36
CA VAL A 210 9.64 1.17 -6.09
C VAL A 210 8.67 2.02 -5.28
N ARG A 211 8.54 1.77 -3.98
CA ARG A 211 7.71 2.56 -3.05
C ARG A 211 8.19 4.01 -2.95
N ALA A 212 9.51 4.23 -2.83
CA ALA A 212 10.09 5.57 -2.81
C ALA A 212 9.80 6.35 -4.11
N ILE A 213 9.94 5.69 -5.27
CA ILE A 213 9.59 6.29 -6.57
C ILE A 213 8.10 6.64 -6.63
N GLN A 214 7.23 5.73 -6.17
CA GLN A 214 5.79 5.96 -6.14
C GLN A 214 5.43 7.14 -5.22
N ARG A 215 6.01 7.21 -4.02
CA ARG A 215 5.81 8.33 -3.09
C ARG A 215 6.25 9.65 -3.70
N HIS A 216 7.46 9.69 -4.28
CA HIS A 216 7.97 10.89 -4.93
C HIS A 216 7.06 11.33 -6.09
N ARG A 217 6.55 10.38 -6.88
CA ARG A 217 5.60 10.67 -7.95
C ARG A 217 4.30 11.26 -7.40
N SER A 218 3.71 10.67 -6.37
CA SER A 218 2.51 11.20 -5.71
C SER A 218 2.74 12.62 -5.17
N GLU A 219 3.92 12.90 -4.62
CA GLU A 219 4.29 14.22 -4.15
C GLU A 219 4.38 15.24 -5.30
N VAL A 220 5.06 14.89 -6.39
CA VAL A 220 5.17 15.73 -7.60
C VAL A 220 3.79 15.98 -8.21
N ASP A 221 2.96 14.94 -8.35
CA ASP A 221 1.59 15.06 -8.86
C ASP A 221 0.73 15.96 -7.96
N GLY A 222 0.88 15.85 -6.64
CA GLY A 222 0.24 16.73 -5.66
C GLY A 222 0.66 18.19 -5.80
N ARG A 223 1.97 18.46 -5.92
CA ARG A 223 2.49 19.82 -6.18
C ARG A 223 1.97 20.38 -7.51
N GLN A 224 1.94 19.56 -8.56
CA GLN A 224 1.42 19.96 -9.86
C GLN A 224 -0.08 20.28 -9.80
N LYS A 225 -0.85 19.55 -8.99
CA LYS A 225 -2.28 19.81 -8.75
C LYS A 225 -2.50 21.15 -8.04
N ILE A 226 -1.67 21.50 -7.06
CA ILE A 226 -1.69 22.81 -6.38
C ILE A 226 -1.47 23.94 -7.38
N ILE A 227 -0.45 23.82 -8.24
CA ILE A 227 -0.13 24.82 -9.26
C ILE A 227 -1.31 24.98 -10.23
N ARG A 228 -1.82 23.88 -10.79
CA ARG A 228 -2.98 23.91 -11.72
C ARG A 228 -4.21 24.54 -11.08
N PHE A 229 -4.54 24.15 -9.85
CA PHE A 229 -5.68 24.73 -9.14
C PHE A 229 -5.50 26.24 -8.90
N THR A 230 -4.28 26.67 -8.60
CA THR A 230 -3.96 28.08 -8.40
C THR A 230 -4.12 28.87 -9.70
N ASP A 231 -3.52 28.39 -10.78
CA ASP A 231 -3.48 29.07 -12.07
C ASP A 231 -4.83 29.04 -12.80
N ASP A 232 -5.53 27.89 -12.80
CA ASP A 232 -6.75 27.69 -13.58
C ASP A 232 -8.02 28.10 -12.82
N GLU A 233 -8.01 28.07 -11.48
CA GLU A 233 -9.22 28.35 -10.68
C GLU A 233 -9.08 29.59 -9.79
N LEU A 234 -8.04 29.67 -8.95
CA LEU A 234 -7.93 30.73 -7.94
C LEU A 234 -7.58 32.09 -8.55
N ILE A 235 -6.61 32.14 -9.46
CA ILE A 235 -6.18 33.40 -10.10
C ILE A 235 -7.34 34.02 -10.91
N PRO A 236 -8.04 33.29 -11.80
CA PRO A 236 -9.16 33.85 -12.55
C PRO A 236 -10.29 34.34 -11.65
N ALA A 237 -10.69 33.56 -10.64
CA ALA A 237 -11.72 33.98 -9.68
C ALA A 237 -11.31 35.25 -8.91
N THR A 238 -10.04 35.36 -8.52
CA THR A 238 -9.51 36.55 -7.85
C THR A 238 -9.49 37.77 -8.77
N GLN A 239 -9.16 37.58 -10.05
CA GLN A 239 -9.20 38.67 -11.04
C GLN A 239 -10.63 39.15 -11.30
N GLU A 240 -11.60 38.23 -11.40
CA GLU A 240 -13.02 38.58 -11.57
C GLU A 240 -13.54 39.36 -10.36
N ALA A 241 -13.26 38.91 -9.13
CA ALA A 241 -13.63 39.62 -7.92
C ALA A 241 -13.03 41.04 -7.86
N ARG A 242 -11.77 41.20 -8.28
CA ARG A 242 -11.11 42.52 -8.36
C ARG A 242 -11.79 43.45 -9.38
N LYS A 243 -12.11 42.95 -10.58
CA LYS A 243 -12.82 43.72 -11.59
C LYS A 243 -14.18 44.19 -11.06
N LEU A 244 -14.94 43.31 -10.42
CA LEU A 244 -16.22 43.66 -9.81
C LEU A 244 -16.08 44.71 -8.70
N ALA A 245 -15.02 44.64 -7.89
CA ALA A 245 -14.74 45.64 -6.87
C ALA A 245 -14.39 47.02 -7.47
N GLU A 246 -13.62 47.05 -8.55
CA GLU A 246 -13.31 48.29 -9.29
C GLU A 246 -14.59 48.91 -9.88
N GLU A 247 -15.46 48.11 -10.49
CA GLU A 247 -16.76 48.55 -11.02
C GLU A 247 -17.66 49.09 -9.89
N CYS A 248 -17.78 48.39 -8.76
CA CYS A 248 -18.50 48.87 -7.57
C CYS A 248 -18.00 50.24 -7.10
N ASN A 249 -16.68 50.41 -6.97
CA ASN A 249 -16.09 51.69 -6.56
C ASN A 249 -16.44 52.82 -7.53
N SER A 250 -16.43 52.55 -8.84
CA SER A 250 -16.81 53.54 -9.85
C SER A 250 -18.28 53.96 -9.74
N LEU A 251 -19.19 52.99 -9.50
CA LEU A 251 -20.61 53.23 -9.31
C LEU A 251 -20.90 53.99 -8.02
N GLU A 252 -20.15 53.76 -6.95
CA GLU A 252 -20.27 54.50 -5.69
C GLU A 252 -19.99 55.99 -5.88
N VAL A 253 -18.97 56.34 -6.69
CA VAL A 253 -18.68 57.73 -7.05
C VAL A 253 -19.87 58.37 -7.78
N VAL A 254 -20.43 57.69 -8.78
CA VAL A 254 -21.60 58.18 -9.53
C VAL A 254 -22.82 58.38 -8.61
N VAL A 255 -23.10 57.43 -7.72
CA VAL A 255 -24.20 57.55 -6.75
C VAL A 255 -23.97 58.74 -5.80
N ALA A 256 -22.73 58.96 -5.35
CA ALA A 256 -22.39 60.10 -4.49
C ALA A 256 -22.59 61.44 -5.22
N GLU A 257 -22.19 61.54 -6.49
CA GLU A 257 -22.42 62.72 -7.33
C GLU A 257 -23.93 63.00 -7.53
N LEU A 258 -24.71 61.95 -7.81
CA LEU A 258 -26.17 62.06 -7.97
C LEU A 258 -26.85 62.51 -6.67
N LYS A 259 -26.41 62.00 -5.51
CA LYS A 259 -26.87 62.45 -4.18
C LYS A 259 -26.59 63.92 -3.95
N PHE A 260 -25.36 64.35 -4.25
CA PHE A 260 -24.97 65.76 -4.13
C PHE A 260 -25.80 66.67 -5.05
N ARG A 261 -26.01 66.25 -6.31
CA ARG A 261 -26.85 66.98 -7.27
C ARG A 261 -28.31 67.07 -6.78
N TYR A 262 -28.87 65.97 -6.28
CA TYR A 262 -30.22 65.93 -5.72
C TYR A 262 -30.38 66.92 -4.56
N ASP A 263 -29.46 66.92 -3.60
CA ASP A 263 -29.49 67.84 -2.45
C ASP A 263 -29.40 69.30 -2.88
N ASN A 264 -28.56 69.61 -3.87
CA ASN A 264 -28.44 70.96 -4.40
C ASN A 264 -29.70 71.43 -5.12
N LEU A 265 -30.33 70.57 -5.93
CA LEU A 265 -31.61 70.87 -6.58
C LEU A 265 -32.72 71.06 -5.55
N ASN A 266 -32.77 70.24 -4.51
CA ASN A 266 -33.73 70.35 -3.42
C ASN A 266 -33.55 71.67 -2.62
N LYS A 267 -32.30 72.07 -2.34
CA LYS A 267 -31.99 73.38 -1.74
C LYS A 267 -32.41 74.54 -2.66
N ALA A 268 -32.18 74.41 -3.97
CA ALA A 268 -32.56 75.43 -4.95
C ALA A 268 -34.09 75.58 -5.08
N GLU A 269 -34.83 74.48 -5.12
CA GLU A 269 -36.30 74.45 -5.13
C GLU A 269 -36.87 75.21 -3.92
N LYS A 270 -36.38 74.93 -2.71
CA LYS A 270 -36.82 75.59 -1.48
C LYS A 270 -36.59 77.10 -1.51
N ARG A 271 -35.48 77.56 -2.12
CA ARG A 271 -35.18 79.00 -2.28
C ARG A 271 -36.14 79.72 -3.22
N LEU A 272 -36.78 79.02 -4.17
CA LEU A 272 -37.72 79.65 -5.11
C LEU A 272 -38.96 80.21 -4.41
N GLU A 273 -39.41 79.63 -3.30
CA GLU A 273 -40.54 80.20 -2.54
C GLU A 273 -40.13 81.47 -1.77
N ALA A 274 -38.89 81.56 -1.28
CA ALA A 274 -38.36 82.80 -0.70
C ALA A 274 -38.20 83.89 -1.78
N LYS A 275 -37.67 83.53 -2.95
CA LYS A 275 -37.58 84.41 -4.11
C LYS A 275 -38.96 84.90 -4.56
N PHE A 276 -39.97 84.02 -4.57
CA PHE A 276 -41.33 84.41 -4.87
C PHE A 276 -41.83 85.51 -3.93
N ARG A 277 -41.61 85.37 -2.61
CA ARG A 277 -42.04 86.39 -1.64
C ARG A 277 -41.30 87.72 -1.81
N SER A 278 -40.01 87.71 -2.17
CA SER A 278 -39.26 88.96 -2.40
C SER A 278 -39.71 89.71 -3.66
N GLU A 279 -40.15 89.00 -4.71
CA GLU A 279 -40.59 89.60 -5.99
C GLU A 279 -41.94 90.35 -5.87
N PHE A 280 -42.68 90.16 -4.78
CA PHE A 280 -43.96 90.82 -4.50
C PHE A 280 -43.94 91.61 -3.17
N ALA A 281 -42.76 92.03 -2.71
CA ALA A 281 -42.60 92.74 -1.44
C ALA A 281 -43.27 94.13 -1.42
N ASP A 282 -43.59 94.66 -2.60
CA ASP A 282 -44.33 95.90 -2.83
C ASP A 282 -45.85 95.77 -2.59
N LEU A 283 -46.37 94.55 -2.53
CA LEU A 283 -47.79 94.26 -2.31
C LEU A 283 -48.11 94.00 -0.82
N LYS A 284 -49.34 94.30 -0.41
CA LYS A 284 -49.82 93.97 0.95
C LYS A 284 -49.84 92.45 1.18
N GLN A 285 -49.48 92.00 2.38
CA GLN A 285 -49.40 90.57 2.75
C GLN A 285 -50.60 89.71 2.32
N PRO A 286 -51.88 90.13 2.48
CA PRO A 286 -53.02 89.30 2.06
C PRO A 286 -53.08 89.05 0.55
N ILE A 287 -52.57 90.00 -0.26
CA ILE A 287 -52.50 89.90 -1.72
C ILE A 287 -51.36 88.97 -2.13
N VAL A 288 -50.21 89.06 -1.46
CA VAL A 288 -49.08 88.13 -1.65
C VAL A 288 -49.50 86.70 -1.33
N GLU A 289 -50.24 86.47 -0.24
CA GLU A 289 -50.80 85.15 0.09
C GLU A 289 -51.83 84.65 -0.93
N HIS A 290 -52.64 85.55 -1.50
CA HIS A 290 -53.56 85.21 -2.58
C HIS A 290 -52.79 84.74 -3.84
N LEU A 291 -51.73 85.45 -4.24
CA LEU A 291 -50.86 85.05 -5.34
C LEU A 291 -50.09 83.76 -5.04
N LEU A 292 -49.65 83.56 -3.79
CA LEU A 292 -48.96 82.34 -3.35
C LEU A 292 -49.85 81.11 -3.51
N ARG A 293 -51.16 81.22 -3.26
CA ARG A 293 -52.12 80.13 -3.55
C ARG A 293 -52.16 79.78 -5.03
N HIS A 294 -52.07 80.76 -5.92
CA HIS A 294 -52.02 80.52 -7.37
C HIS A 294 -50.68 79.95 -7.84
N TYR A 295 -49.58 80.36 -7.22
CA TYR A 295 -48.23 79.80 -7.42
C TYR A 295 -48.13 78.33 -7.01
N LYS A 296 -48.80 77.94 -5.92
CA LYS A 296 -48.84 76.55 -5.44
C LYS A 296 -49.83 75.64 -6.21
N LYS A 297 -50.63 76.18 -7.15
CA LYS A 297 -51.51 75.35 -7.99
C LYS A 297 -50.70 74.49 -8.97
N ARG A 298 -51.16 73.26 -9.17
CA ARG A 298 -50.64 72.29 -10.13
C ARG A 298 -51.78 71.79 -11.03
N PRO A 299 -51.51 71.35 -12.26
CA PRO A 299 -52.50 70.67 -13.10
C PRO A 299 -53.09 69.45 -12.36
N ARG A 300 -54.37 69.51 -11.99
CA ARG A 300 -55.01 68.45 -11.16
C ARG A 300 -55.51 67.26 -11.98
N ALA A 301 -56.01 67.51 -13.19
CA ALA A 301 -56.56 66.49 -14.09
C ALA A 301 -55.49 65.68 -14.84
N SER A 302 -54.25 66.15 -14.84
CA SER A 302 -53.16 65.58 -15.65
C SER A 302 -51.87 65.58 -14.83
N ARG A 303 -51.82 64.83 -13.73
CA ARG A 303 -50.58 64.74 -12.92
C ARG A 303 -49.49 64.03 -13.72
N LEU A 304 -48.25 64.52 -13.62
CA LEU A 304 -47.10 63.86 -14.22
C LEU A 304 -46.81 62.55 -13.44
N ILE A 305 -46.98 61.38 -14.05
CA ILE A 305 -46.75 60.05 -13.41
C ILE A 305 -45.48 59.38 -13.93
N THR A 306 -44.98 59.79 -15.09
CA THR A 306 -43.73 59.33 -15.70
C THR A 306 -42.55 59.20 -14.72
N THR A 307 -41.86 58.08 -14.83
CA THR A 307 -40.58 57.80 -14.15
C THR A 307 -39.39 57.88 -15.09
N SER A 308 -39.57 57.81 -16.41
CA SER A 308 -38.48 57.91 -17.37
C SER A 308 -37.74 59.25 -17.28
N VAL A 309 -36.42 59.17 -17.07
CA VAL A 309 -35.48 60.29 -16.97
C VAL A 309 -35.51 61.17 -18.23
N THR A 310 -35.54 60.55 -19.42
CA THR A 310 -35.55 61.25 -20.70
C THR A 310 -36.80 62.10 -20.87
N TYR A 311 -37.97 61.53 -20.57
CA TYR A 311 -39.24 62.26 -20.64
C TYR A 311 -39.34 63.34 -19.56
N LEU A 312 -38.87 63.11 -18.33
CA LEU A 312 -38.86 64.14 -17.28
C LEU A 312 -37.96 65.33 -17.63
N THR A 313 -36.78 65.06 -18.19
CA THR A 313 -35.85 66.11 -18.66
C THR A 313 -36.50 66.96 -19.75
N GLU A 314 -37.17 66.31 -20.70
CA GLU A 314 -37.84 66.98 -21.81
C GLU A 314 -39.07 67.77 -21.36
N VAL A 315 -39.87 67.26 -20.42
CA VAL A 315 -40.97 68.00 -19.80
C VAL A 315 -40.45 69.24 -19.07
N ALA A 316 -39.37 69.13 -18.30
CA ALA A 316 -38.79 70.27 -17.60
C ALA A 316 -38.39 71.38 -18.58
N ARG A 317 -37.82 71.03 -19.74
CA ARG A 317 -37.49 71.96 -20.82
C ARG A 317 -38.74 72.64 -21.39
N CYS A 318 -39.78 71.86 -21.74
CA CYS A 318 -41.03 72.36 -22.31
C CYS A 318 -41.81 73.29 -21.37
N VAL A 319 -41.76 73.06 -20.04
CA VAL A 319 -42.41 73.93 -19.05
C VAL A 319 -41.96 75.39 -19.17
N MET A 320 -40.68 75.63 -19.50
CA MET A 320 -40.12 76.97 -19.64
C MET A 320 -40.22 77.54 -21.06
N ALA A 321 -40.02 76.72 -22.09
CA ALA A 321 -39.93 77.18 -23.47
C ALA A 321 -41.29 77.42 -24.15
N SER A 322 -42.40 76.96 -23.59
CA SER A 322 -43.74 76.95 -24.25
C SER A 322 -43.77 76.23 -25.61
N GLU A 323 -42.70 75.52 -25.94
CA GLU A 323 -42.56 74.67 -27.13
C GLU A 323 -43.08 73.27 -26.83
N LYS A 324 -43.72 72.64 -27.82
CA LYS A 324 -44.17 71.25 -27.74
C LYS A 324 -43.10 70.34 -28.29
N SER A 325 -42.76 69.30 -27.55
CA SER A 325 -41.87 68.23 -28.02
C SER A 325 -42.70 67.08 -28.59
N ASP A 326 -42.32 66.59 -29.75
CA ASP A 326 -42.98 65.46 -30.43
C ASP A 326 -42.63 64.10 -29.78
N ILE A 327 -41.62 64.07 -28.91
CA ILE A 327 -41.13 62.86 -28.23
C ILE A 327 -41.95 62.57 -26.96
N LEU A 328 -42.71 63.55 -26.47
CA LEU A 328 -43.44 63.44 -25.20
C LEU A 328 -44.71 62.59 -25.32
N PRO A 329 -44.92 61.63 -24.40
CA PRO A 329 -46.18 60.88 -24.34
C PRO A 329 -47.40 61.78 -24.09
N ARG A 330 -48.58 61.29 -24.47
CA ARG A 330 -49.87 62.01 -24.33
C ARG A 330 -50.08 62.56 -22.91
N GLU A 331 -49.72 61.80 -21.88
CA GLU A 331 -49.85 62.22 -20.47
C GLU A 331 -48.99 63.46 -20.13
N CYS A 332 -47.77 63.52 -20.68
CA CYS A 332 -46.86 64.66 -20.50
C CYS A 332 -47.39 65.89 -21.25
N LEU A 333 -47.93 65.69 -22.45
CA LEU A 333 -48.58 66.75 -23.23
C LEU A 333 -49.85 67.27 -22.54
N ASP A 334 -50.64 66.39 -21.91
CA ASP A 334 -51.82 66.75 -21.12
C ASP A 334 -51.45 67.61 -19.91
N PHE A 335 -50.35 67.26 -19.22
CA PHE A 335 -49.81 68.07 -18.13
C PHE A 335 -49.40 69.48 -18.60
N LEU A 336 -48.70 69.58 -19.74
CA LEU A 336 -48.31 70.86 -20.34
C LEU A 336 -49.53 71.71 -20.76
N ARG A 337 -50.57 71.09 -21.34
CA ARG A 337 -51.84 71.79 -21.64
C ARG A 337 -52.54 72.29 -20.36
N GLY A 338 -52.49 71.49 -19.30
CA GLY A 338 -52.99 71.90 -17.98
C GLY A 338 -52.21 73.08 -17.39
N MET A 339 -50.91 73.19 -17.68
CA MET A 339 -50.10 74.35 -17.32
C MET A 339 -50.53 75.61 -18.07
N ASP A 340 -50.73 75.52 -19.38
CA ASP A 340 -51.19 76.65 -20.19
C ASP A 340 -52.56 77.16 -19.72
N ALA A 341 -53.48 76.25 -19.36
CA ALA A 341 -54.78 76.61 -18.80
C ALA A 341 -54.67 77.37 -17.47
N LEU A 342 -53.70 77.02 -16.62
CA LEU A 342 -53.48 77.69 -15.35
C LEU A 342 -52.88 79.09 -15.48
N ASP A 343 -52.20 79.40 -16.59
CA ASP A 343 -51.63 80.73 -16.87
C ASP A 343 -52.69 81.74 -17.32
N THR A 344 -53.89 81.27 -17.69
CA THR A 344 -55.00 82.15 -18.08
C THR A 344 -55.51 82.94 -16.87
N MET A 345 -55.54 84.27 -16.97
CA MET A 345 -55.93 85.16 -15.88
C MET A 345 -57.43 85.05 -15.54
N PRO A 346 -57.81 84.75 -14.29
CA PRO A 346 -59.21 84.70 -13.88
C PRO A 346 -59.86 86.09 -13.86
N ARG A 347 -61.16 86.15 -14.18
CA ARG A 347 -61.95 87.41 -14.20
C ARG A 347 -62.28 87.97 -12.82
N ASN A 348 -62.13 87.17 -11.76
CA ASN A 348 -62.51 87.49 -10.38
C ASN A 348 -61.31 87.85 -9.48
N LEU A 349 -60.24 88.43 -10.06
CA LEU A 349 -59.07 88.85 -9.29
C LEU A 349 -59.29 90.22 -8.60
N PRO A 350 -58.71 90.44 -7.41
CA PRO A 350 -58.68 91.77 -6.77
C PRO A 350 -58.04 92.83 -7.69
N SER A 351 -58.59 94.05 -7.69
CA SER A 351 -58.14 95.16 -8.56
C SER A 351 -56.68 95.58 -8.32
N GLN A 352 -56.10 95.21 -7.18
CA GLN A 352 -54.70 95.45 -6.83
C GLN A 352 -53.72 94.53 -7.58
N ILE A 353 -54.19 93.47 -8.24
CA ILE A 353 -53.35 92.55 -9.03
C ILE A 353 -53.42 92.96 -10.51
N ASN A 354 -52.38 93.66 -10.98
CA ASN A 354 -52.23 94.01 -12.38
C ASN A 354 -51.79 92.80 -13.24
N ILE A 355 -51.98 92.90 -14.55
CA ILE A 355 -51.57 91.90 -15.55
C ILE A 355 -50.07 91.54 -15.45
N ASN A 356 -49.23 92.51 -15.09
CA ASN A 356 -47.80 92.29 -14.89
C ASN A 356 -47.52 91.41 -13.67
N HIS A 357 -48.21 91.63 -12.54
CA HIS A 357 -48.10 90.77 -11.36
C HIS A 357 -48.55 89.34 -11.68
N TRP A 358 -49.61 89.17 -12.47
CA TRP A 358 -50.08 87.86 -12.91
C TRP A 358 -49.08 87.15 -13.83
N LYS A 359 -48.51 87.84 -14.83
CA LYS A 359 -47.48 87.29 -15.71
C LYS A 359 -46.22 86.87 -14.95
N THR A 360 -45.75 87.70 -14.02
CA THR A 360 -44.60 87.38 -13.15
C THR A 360 -44.90 86.16 -12.27
N MET A 361 -46.08 86.06 -11.68
CA MET A 361 -46.49 84.89 -10.90
C MET A 361 -46.51 83.61 -11.75
N CYS A 362 -47.07 83.66 -12.97
CA CYS A 362 -47.08 82.52 -13.89
C CYS A 362 -45.65 82.07 -14.26
N LYS A 363 -44.75 83.02 -14.55
CA LYS A 363 -43.33 82.75 -14.82
C LYS A 363 -42.65 82.08 -13.62
N LEU A 364 -42.84 82.61 -12.41
CA LEU A 364 -42.28 82.03 -11.19
C LEU A 364 -42.84 80.63 -10.92
N ARG A 365 -44.14 80.40 -11.18
CA ARG A 365 -44.76 79.07 -11.04
C ARG A 365 -44.17 78.07 -12.02
N ARG A 366 -44.01 78.43 -13.30
CA ARG A 366 -43.35 77.57 -14.30
C ARG A 366 -41.92 77.23 -13.89
N ALA A 367 -41.15 78.21 -13.43
CA ALA A 367 -39.80 77.97 -12.90
C ALA A 367 -39.77 77.05 -11.68
N LYS A 368 -40.76 77.16 -10.78
CA LYS A 368 -40.90 76.22 -9.65
C LYS A 368 -41.21 74.80 -10.12
N ILE A 369 -42.14 74.65 -11.07
CA ILE A 369 -42.54 73.33 -11.59
C ILE A 369 -41.42 72.68 -12.41
N GLU A 370 -40.67 73.46 -13.19
CA GLU A 370 -39.45 72.99 -13.83
C GLU A 370 -38.46 72.44 -12.79
N MET A 371 -38.19 73.19 -11.71
CA MET A 371 -37.27 72.77 -10.66
C MET A 371 -37.77 71.51 -9.93
N GLU A 372 -39.06 71.43 -9.59
CA GLU A 372 -39.68 70.22 -9.02
C GLU A 372 -39.54 69.02 -9.96
N THR A 373 -39.67 69.23 -11.27
CA THR A 373 -39.50 68.19 -12.29
C THR A 373 -38.04 67.74 -12.39
N LYS A 374 -37.07 68.66 -12.31
CA LYS A 374 -35.62 68.35 -12.24
C LYS A 374 -35.25 67.59 -10.98
N VAL A 375 -35.79 67.98 -9.82
CA VAL A 375 -35.61 67.25 -8.54
C VAL A 375 -36.13 65.83 -8.68
N ARG A 376 -37.33 65.64 -9.25
CA ARG A 376 -37.90 64.32 -9.50
C ARG A 376 -37.06 63.49 -10.47
N CYS A 377 -36.58 64.10 -11.56
CA CYS A 377 -35.70 63.45 -12.53
C CYS A 377 -34.43 62.93 -11.87
N CYS A 378 -33.75 63.79 -11.10
CA CYS A 378 -32.56 63.41 -10.33
C CYS A 378 -32.85 62.33 -9.28
N ALA A 379 -34.04 62.33 -8.66
CA ALA A 379 -34.44 61.31 -7.71
C ALA A 379 -34.62 59.94 -8.37
N VAL A 380 -35.16 59.89 -9.59
CA VAL A 380 -35.28 58.62 -10.34
C VAL A 380 -33.91 58.12 -10.79
N GLU A 381 -33.07 58.98 -11.38
CA GLU A 381 -31.69 58.62 -11.77
C GLU A 381 -30.90 58.07 -10.57
N MET A 382 -31.01 58.72 -9.41
CA MET A 382 -30.36 58.27 -8.18
C MET A 382 -30.87 56.90 -7.73
N ALA A 383 -32.19 56.66 -7.76
CA ALA A 383 -32.76 55.38 -7.38
C ALA A 383 -32.32 54.23 -8.32
N GLU A 384 -32.26 54.49 -9.63
CA GLU A 384 -31.75 53.52 -10.62
C GLU A 384 -30.26 53.21 -10.39
N ALA A 385 -29.44 54.24 -10.12
CA ALA A 385 -28.02 54.08 -9.81
C ALA A 385 -27.79 53.31 -8.50
N GLU A 386 -28.56 53.61 -7.44
CA GLU A 386 -28.50 52.89 -6.16
C GLU A 386 -28.91 51.41 -6.29
N GLN A 387 -29.94 51.13 -7.08
CA GLN A 387 -30.35 49.75 -7.37
C GLN A 387 -29.26 48.99 -8.12
N THR A 388 -28.66 49.62 -9.13
CA THR A 388 -27.56 49.05 -9.90
C THR A 388 -26.36 48.77 -9.00
N LEU A 389 -25.95 49.73 -8.18
CA LEU A 389 -24.88 49.56 -7.21
C LEU A 389 -25.17 48.40 -6.24
N SER A 390 -26.39 48.31 -5.69
CA SER A 390 -26.77 47.20 -4.80
C SER A 390 -26.67 45.83 -5.47
N PHE A 391 -26.99 45.75 -6.77
CA PHE A 391 -26.83 44.52 -7.54
C PHE A 391 -25.35 44.15 -7.70
N TYR A 392 -24.49 45.10 -8.08
CA TYR A 392 -23.05 44.85 -8.23
C TYR A 392 -22.38 44.52 -6.90
N GLN A 393 -22.74 45.18 -5.80
CA GLN A 393 -22.22 44.87 -4.47
C GLN A 393 -22.55 43.44 -4.04
N LYS A 394 -23.76 42.95 -4.31
CA LYS A 394 -24.14 41.54 -4.04
C LYS A 394 -23.33 40.55 -4.89
N THR A 395 -23.14 40.88 -6.17
CA THR A 395 -22.37 40.04 -7.09
C THR A 395 -20.89 40.00 -6.70
N MET A 396 -20.30 41.14 -6.32
CA MET A 396 -18.95 41.25 -5.78
C MET A 396 -18.78 40.40 -4.52
N GLN A 397 -19.70 40.51 -3.56
CA GLN A 397 -19.65 39.69 -2.34
C GLN A 397 -19.73 38.19 -2.65
N SER A 398 -20.56 37.80 -3.61
CA SER A 398 -20.62 36.41 -4.08
C SER A 398 -19.29 35.95 -4.69
N ALA A 399 -18.65 36.79 -5.52
CA ALA A 399 -17.34 36.48 -6.10
C ALA A 399 -16.24 36.37 -5.03
N GLU A 400 -16.23 37.26 -4.04
CA GLU A 400 -15.30 37.19 -2.90
C GLU A 400 -15.49 35.91 -2.08
N ASN A 401 -16.74 35.49 -1.85
CA ASN A 401 -17.04 34.23 -1.19
C ASN A 401 -16.52 33.02 -1.98
N ILE A 402 -16.65 33.03 -3.31
CA ILE A 402 -16.09 31.98 -4.18
C ILE A 402 -14.56 31.94 -4.02
N VAL A 403 -13.88 33.09 -4.07
CA VAL A 403 -12.43 33.17 -3.87
C VAL A 403 -12.04 32.62 -2.49
N ALA A 404 -12.77 32.96 -1.43
CA ALA A 404 -12.52 32.43 -0.10
C ALA A 404 -12.66 30.90 -0.05
N CYS A 405 -13.73 30.34 -0.63
CA CYS A 405 -13.93 28.89 -0.72
C CYS A 405 -12.81 28.20 -1.51
N LYS A 406 -12.33 28.81 -2.60
CA LYS A 406 -11.21 28.28 -3.39
C LYS A 406 -9.90 28.30 -2.61
N LYS A 407 -9.63 29.36 -1.83
CA LYS A 407 -8.46 29.42 -0.93
C LYS A 407 -8.46 28.32 0.12
N VAL A 408 -9.60 28.09 0.79
CA VAL A 408 -9.74 26.97 1.75
C VAL A 408 -9.53 25.62 1.07
N SER A 409 -10.02 25.46 -0.17
CA SER A 409 -9.80 24.23 -0.94
C SER A 409 -8.31 24.02 -1.25
N LEU A 410 -7.59 25.09 -1.62
CA LEU A 410 -6.15 25.07 -1.85
C LEU A 410 -5.39 24.67 -0.57
N GLU A 411 -5.71 25.30 0.56
CA GLU A 411 -5.11 24.97 1.86
C GLU A 411 -5.33 23.51 2.25
N ASN A 412 -6.51 22.95 1.95
CA ASN A 412 -6.79 21.54 2.20
C ASN A 412 -5.93 20.61 1.32
N ILE A 413 -5.74 20.95 0.04
CA ILE A 413 -4.86 20.19 -0.86
C ILE A 413 -3.41 20.26 -0.39
N GLU A 414 -2.94 21.44 0.02
CA GLU A 414 -1.62 21.64 0.60
C GLU A 414 -1.43 20.82 1.89
N LYS A 415 -2.42 20.84 2.79
CA LYS A 415 -2.42 20.04 4.02
C LYS A 415 -2.33 18.54 3.74
N SER A 416 -3.12 18.03 2.80
CA SER A 416 -3.06 16.61 2.42
C SER A 416 -1.69 16.24 1.85
N LEU A 417 -1.06 17.14 1.10
CA LEU A 417 0.29 16.91 0.58
C LEU A 417 1.34 16.92 1.70
N THR A 418 1.24 17.83 2.68
CA THR A 418 2.14 17.83 3.84
C THR A 418 1.97 16.59 4.70
N GLN A 419 0.73 16.11 4.90
CA GLN A 419 0.47 14.85 5.62
C GLN A 419 1.15 13.67 4.92
N LEU A 420 1.01 13.57 3.59
CA LEU A 420 1.69 12.54 2.82
C LEU A 420 3.23 12.62 2.94
N ALA A 421 3.79 13.81 3.09
CA ALA A 421 5.23 14.01 3.27
C ALA A 421 5.71 13.62 4.68
N GLU A 422 4.85 13.79 5.70
CA GLU A 422 5.11 13.37 7.08
C GLU A 422 4.90 11.86 7.28
N GLU A 423 4.01 11.24 6.49
CA GLU A 423 3.75 9.80 6.49
C GLU A 423 4.94 9.01 5.95
N LEU A 424 5.69 8.40 6.86
CA LEU A 424 6.84 7.57 6.53
C LEU A 424 6.45 6.08 6.53
N GLU A 425 6.44 5.45 5.36
CA GLU A 425 6.28 4.00 5.29
C GLU A 425 7.56 3.30 5.76
N ILE A 426 7.41 2.32 6.66
CA ILE A 426 8.48 1.48 7.17
C ILE A 426 8.24 0.06 6.69
N GLN A 427 9.26 -0.56 6.07
CA GLN A 427 9.20 -1.96 5.71
C GLN A 427 9.60 -2.84 6.90
N LEU A 428 8.70 -3.74 7.31
CA LEU A 428 8.95 -4.73 8.36
C LEU A 428 9.05 -6.13 7.74
N VAL A 429 10.03 -6.90 8.21
CA VAL A 429 10.23 -8.29 7.81
C VAL A 429 9.87 -9.18 8.98
N LEU A 430 8.71 -9.85 8.89
CA LEU A 430 8.17 -10.70 9.92
C LEU A 430 8.15 -12.16 9.46
N LYS A 431 8.30 -13.10 10.40
CA LYS A 431 8.20 -14.53 10.13
C LYS A 431 6.75 -14.95 9.92
N MET A 432 6.55 -16.01 9.14
CA MET A 432 5.24 -16.65 9.01
C MET A 432 4.72 -17.06 10.41
N GLY A 433 3.48 -16.66 10.73
CA GLY A 433 2.89 -16.81 12.07
C GLY A 433 2.99 -15.58 12.98
N GLN A 434 3.77 -14.57 12.63
CA GLN A 434 3.70 -13.23 13.26
C GLN A 434 2.71 -12.29 12.53
N ILE A 435 2.21 -12.73 11.38
CA ILE A 435 1.22 -12.03 10.57
C ILE A 435 -0.05 -12.86 10.65
N GLU A 436 -1.10 -12.30 11.25
CA GLU A 436 -2.40 -12.97 11.43
C GLU A 436 -3.42 -12.59 10.35
N VAL A 437 -3.03 -11.76 9.39
CA VAL A 437 -3.88 -11.36 8.26
C VAL A 437 -3.60 -12.16 6.99
N PRO A 438 -4.64 -12.44 6.18
CA PRO A 438 -4.46 -13.06 4.89
C PRO A 438 -3.73 -12.10 3.94
N LEU A 439 -2.58 -12.54 3.43
CA LEU A 439 -1.77 -11.76 2.50
C LEU A 439 -2.20 -12.06 1.06
N GLN A 440 -2.76 -11.07 0.38
CA GLN A 440 -3.05 -11.11 -1.07
C GLN A 440 -2.01 -10.32 -1.88
N GLY A 441 -1.14 -9.57 -1.20
CA GLY A 441 -0.08 -8.77 -1.82
C GLY A 441 -0.50 -7.33 -2.09
N CYS A 442 -1.61 -6.87 -1.50
CA CYS A 442 -2.14 -5.52 -1.68
C CYS A 442 -1.95 -4.68 -0.41
N PRO A 443 -1.68 -3.36 -0.49
CA PRO A 443 -1.67 -2.49 0.70
C PRO A 443 -2.99 -2.50 1.49
N SER A 444 -4.11 -2.74 0.82
CA SER A 444 -5.44 -2.84 1.46
C SER A 444 -5.54 -4.00 2.45
N ASP A 445 -4.68 -5.01 2.34
CA ASP A 445 -4.63 -6.15 3.26
C ASP A 445 -4.34 -5.68 4.71
N TYR A 446 -3.75 -4.50 4.86
CA TYR A 446 -3.30 -3.94 6.13
C TYR A 446 -4.21 -2.82 6.68
N GLU A 447 -5.28 -2.43 5.99
CA GLU A 447 -6.10 -1.26 6.33
C GLU A 447 -6.70 -1.33 7.75
N ASN A 448 -7.04 -2.53 8.20
CA ASN A 448 -7.58 -2.80 9.54
C ASN A 448 -6.61 -3.57 10.44
N THR A 449 -5.30 -3.31 10.28
CA THR A 449 -4.27 -4.00 11.05
C THR A 449 -3.60 -3.09 12.07
N VAL A 450 -3.19 -3.68 13.19
CA VAL A 450 -2.48 -2.99 14.26
C VAL A 450 -1.18 -3.72 14.53
N LEU A 451 -0.09 -2.96 14.64
CA LEU A 451 1.19 -3.49 15.06
C LEU A 451 1.21 -3.64 16.58
N VAL A 452 1.29 -4.88 17.06
CA VAL A 452 1.36 -5.19 18.50
C VAL A 452 2.81 -5.50 18.88
N LEU A 453 3.33 -4.82 19.89
CA LEU A 453 4.67 -5.10 20.41
C LEU A 453 4.72 -6.48 21.08
N ARG A 454 5.84 -7.18 20.90
CA ARG A 454 6.05 -8.52 21.50
C ARG A 454 5.88 -8.50 23.03
N GLU A 455 6.30 -7.42 23.68
CA GLU A 455 6.19 -7.24 25.13
C GLU A 455 4.74 -7.27 25.61
N GLU A 456 3.85 -6.60 24.87
CA GLU A 456 2.41 -6.56 25.17
C GLU A 456 1.80 -7.96 25.05
N LEU A 457 2.18 -8.70 23.99
CA LEU A 457 1.71 -10.07 23.76
C LEU A 457 2.21 -11.04 24.86
N LEU A 458 3.47 -10.92 25.26
CA LEU A 458 4.03 -11.72 26.36
C LEU A 458 3.33 -11.40 27.68
N ARG A 459 3.06 -10.12 27.97
CA ARG A 459 2.35 -9.71 29.19
C ARG A 459 0.94 -10.31 29.25
N VAL A 460 0.23 -10.34 28.14
CA VAL A 460 -1.10 -10.97 28.05
C VAL A 460 -0.98 -12.48 28.27
N ASN A 461 -0.01 -13.15 27.67
CA ASN A 461 0.23 -14.58 27.88
C ASN A 461 0.54 -14.91 29.35
N ASP A 462 1.37 -14.10 30.01
CA ASP A 462 1.66 -14.27 31.44
C ASP A 462 0.40 -14.11 32.29
N CYS A 463 -0.44 -13.11 31.96
CA CYS A 463 -1.72 -12.91 32.63
C CYS A 463 -2.69 -14.10 32.42
N ILE A 464 -2.72 -14.68 31.22
CA ILE A 464 -3.51 -15.88 30.91
C ILE A 464 -3.02 -17.07 31.74
N ILE A 465 -1.70 -17.28 31.84
CA ILE A 465 -1.11 -18.36 32.62
C ILE A 465 -1.47 -18.22 34.11
N GLU A 466 -1.31 -17.03 34.68
CA GLU A 466 -1.65 -16.77 36.08
C GLU A 466 -3.15 -16.96 36.35
N THR A 467 -4.01 -16.44 35.47
CA THR A 467 -5.46 -16.66 35.57
C THR A 467 -5.82 -18.15 35.47
N GLY A 468 -5.13 -18.89 34.60
CA GLY A 468 -5.26 -20.34 34.46
C GLY A 468 -4.89 -21.07 35.75
N LYS A 469 -3.79 -20.69 36.41
CA LYS A 469 -3.39 -21.24 37.72
C LYS A 469 -4.45 -20.95 38.79
N CYS A 470 -4.96 -19.72 38.86
CA CYS A 470 -6.03 -19.36 39.78
C CYS A 470 -7.29 -20.20 39.55
N LYS A 471 -7.69 -20.40 38.28
CA LYS A 471 -8.83 -21.25 37.91
C LYS A 471 -8.63 -22.69 38.36
N LEU A 472 -7.47 -23.28 38.11
CA LEU A 472 -7.14 -24.64 38.54
C LEU A 472 -7.18 -24.77 40.06
N ALA A 473 -6.59 -23.82 40.80
CA ALA A 473 -6.63 -23.80 42.26
C ALA A 473 -8.06 -23.73 42.81
N ALA A 474 -8.92 -22.90 42.20
CA ALA A 474 -10.33 -22.82 42.56
C ALA A 474 -11.08 -24.13 42.24
N MET A 475 -10.78 -24.78 41.11
CA MET A 475 -11.34 -26.09 40.76
C MET A 475 -10.93 -27.17 41.77
N TYR A 476 -9.67 -27.22 42.18
CA TYR A 476 -9.20 -28.15 43.22
C TYR A 476 -9.90 -27.92 44.57
N LYS A 477 -10.04 -26.65 44.98
CA LYS A 477 -10.79 -26.29 46.20
C LYS A 477 -12.26 -26.73 46.12
N SER A 478 -12.93 -26.47 44.99
CA SER A 478 -14.31 -26.91 44.76
C SER A 478 -14.46 -28.43 44.79
N MET A 479 -13.51 -29.17 44.21
CA MET A 479 -13.51 -30.63 44.23
C MET A 479 -13.31 -31.17 45.65
N HIS A 480 -12.38 -30.59 46.41
CA HIS A 480 -12.15 -30.97 47.81
C HIS A 480 -13.37 -30.67 48.68
N LEU A 481 -13.96 -29.49 48.54
CA LEU A 481 -15.19 -29.12 49.26
C LEU A 481 -16.32 -30.11 48.98
N ARG A 482 -16.53 -30.52 47.73
CA ARG A 482 -17.53 -31.56 47.39
C ARG A 482 -17.25 -32.89 48.09
N LYS A 483 -15.99 -33.33 48.15
CA LYS A 483 -15.62 -34.57 48.88
C LYS A 483 -15.94 -34.46 50.37
N VAL A 484 -15.59 -33.34 51.00
CA VAL A 484 -15.87 -33.08 52.42
C VAL A 484 -17.37 -33.05 52.68
N VAL A 485 -18.14 -32.31 51.87
CA VAL A 485 -19.61 -32.24 51.99
C VAL A 485 -20.22 -33.63 51.86
N SER A 486 -19.84 -34.44 50.88
CA SER A 486 -20.37 -35.82 50.75
C SER A 486 -20.01 -36.71 51.94
N GLN A 487 -18.82 -36.54 52.53
CA GLN A 487 -18.43 -37.28 53.73
C GLN A 487 -19.27 -36.85 54.95
N GLU A 488 -19.49 -35.55 55.14
CA GLU A 488 -20.33 -35.02 56.21
C GLU A 488 -21.81 -35.41 56.04
N GLU A 489 -22.34 -35.39 54.82
CA GLU A 489 -23.69 -35.88 54.50
C GLU A 489 -23.83 -37.36 54.86
N TRP A 490 -22.83 -38.19 54.53
CA TRP A 490 -22.82 -39.60 54.90
C TRP A 490 -22.77 -39.81 56.43
N GLN A 491 -21.93 -39.05 57.14
CA GLN A 491 -21.85 -39.12 58.61
C GLN A 491 -23.17 -38.71 59.26
N HIS A 492 -23.79 -37.63 58.77
CA HIS A 492 -25.09 -37.17 59.23
C HIS A 492 -26.18 -38.23 58.97
N ALA A 493 -26.21 -38.84 57.77
CA ALA A 493 -27.15 -39.91 57.45
C ALA A 493 -26.98 -41.12 58.38
N ARG A 494 -25.73 -41.53 58.66
CA ARG A 494 -25.43 -42.60 59.62
C ARG A 494 -25.88 -42.26 61.03
N ALA A 495 -25.56 -41.07 61.54
CA ALA A 495 -25.97 -40.64 62.87
C ALA A 495 -27.49 -40.58 63.01
N LYS A 496 -28.20 -40.16 61.94
CA LYS A 496 -29.66 -40.17 61.89
C LYS A 496 -30.22 -41.59 61.96
N MET A 497 -29.66 -42.55 61.21
CA MET A 497 -30.06 -43.97 61.31
C MET A 497 -29.88 -44.52 62.73
N VAL A 498 -28.73 -44.25 63.37
CA VAL A 498 -28.48 -44.68 64.75
C VAL A 498 -29.48 -44.05 65.73
N LEU A 499 -29.82 -42.77 65.53
CA LEU A 499 -30.81 -42.08 66.35
C LEU A 499 -32.20 -42.71 66.17
N ASP A 500 -32.60 -43.02 64.93
CA ASP A 500 -33.86 -43.68 64.62
C ASP A 500 -33.91 -45.09 65.26
N ASP A 501 -32.82 -45.86 65.20
CA ASP A 501 -32.69 -47.17 65.86
C ASP A 501 -32.81 -47.05 67.39
N LEU A 502 -32.09 -46.12 68.03
CA LEU A 502 -32.17 -45.88 69.47
C LEU A 502 -33.57 -45.41 69.91
N GLN A 503 -34.25 -44.60 69.08
CA GLN A 503 -35.64 -44.22 69.33
C GLN A 503 -36.58 -45.41 69.24
N GLN A 504 -36.32 -46.35 68.34
CA GLN A 504 -37.09 -47.57 68.21
C GLN A 504 -36.86 -48.49 69.43
N GLU A 505 -35.60 -48.68 69.84
CA GLU A 505 -35.26 -49.42 71.07
C GLU A 505 -35.91 -48.79 72.31
N LEU A 506 -35.87 -47.46 72.45
CA LEU A 506 -36.53 -46.75 73.55
C LEU A 506 -38.05 -47.01 73.55
N LYS A 507 -38.70 -46.96 72.39
CA LYS A 507 -40.13 -47.28 72.26
C LYS A 507 -40.40 -48.73 72.65
N ASP A 508 -39.52 -49.65 72.30
CA ASP A 508 -39.68 -51.07 72.63
C ASP A 508 -39.50 -51.31 74.14
N VAL A 509 -38.49 -50.70 74.77
CA VAL A 509 -38.31 -50.72 76.24
C VAL A 509 -39.50 -50.09 76.96
N GLN A 510 -40.04 -48.97 76.47
CA GLN A 510 -41.24 -48.34 77.05
C GLN A 510 -42.50 -49.23 76.94
N LYS A 511 -42.58 -50.11 75.94
CA LYS A 511 -43.66 -51.10 75.80
C LYS A 511 -43.48 -52.31 76.73
N PHE A 512 -42.24 -52.63 77.11
CA PHE A 512 -41.95 -53.58 78.19
C PHE A 512 -42.28 -52.93 79.55
N LYS A 513 -43.57 -52.95 79.93
CA LYS A 513 -43.95 -52.76 81.32
C LYS A 513 -43.60 -54.01 82.12
N VAL A 514 -42.69 -53.87 83.07
CA VAL A 514 -42.47 -54.83 84.17
C VAL A 514 -43.60 -54.71 85.18
#